data_AF-A0A1F3STE5-F1
#
_entry.id   AF-A0A1F3STE5-F1
#
_cell.length_a   1.000
_cell.length_b   1.000
_cell.length_c   1.000
_cell.angle_alpha   90.00
_cell.angle_beta   90.00
_cell.angle_gamma   90.00
#
_symmetry.space_group_name_H-M   'P 1'
#
loop_
_entity.id
_entity.type
_entity.pdbx_description
1 polymer ?
#
loop_
_entity_poly.entity_id
_entity_poly.type
_entity_poly.pdbx_seq_one_letter_code
_entity_poly.pdbx_strand_id
1 'polypeptide(L)'
;MEKIKKEEENGNGIGIKSGSGNGNKARRSKTEKQVYIINKEQTKFFVDASGDKQSLDLIFDLLARCNQKTKGREITFKDICLLALPKITDKDIERLQEVSLSEMEKVQRALEEFNQKNGTNLELGEFLVKKLNIN
;
A
#
# COMPACT_ATOMS: atom_id res chain seq x y z
N MET A 1 43.53 -1.62 -17.38
CA MET A 1 43.05 -0.33 -16.85
C MET A 1 42.03 0.20 -17.83
N GLU A 2 40.79 -0.16 -17.60
CA GLU A 2 39.69 -0.08 -18.57
C GLU A 2 38.82 1.14 -18.26
N LYS A 3 38.45 1.87 -19.32
CA LYS A 3 37.73 3.13 -19.26
C LYS A 3 36.26 2.86 -18.93
N ILE A 4 35.79 3.31 -17.78
CA ILE A 4 34.34 3.36 -17.48
C ILE A 4 33.81 4.69 -18.02
N LYS A 5 32.99 4.58 -19.07
CA LYS A 5 32.20 5.69 -19.62
C LYS A 5 31.02 5.99 -18.67
N LYS A 6 30.76 7.28 -18.49
CA LYS A 6 29.54 7.85 -17.92
C LYS A 6 28.31 7.41 -18.72
N GLU A 7 27.24 7.05 -18.02
CA GLU A 7 25.87 7.30 -18.49
C GLU A 7 25.17 8.17 -17.44
N GLU A 8 24.75 9.35 -17.89
CA GLU A 8 23.93 10.29 -17.15
C GLU A 8 22.48 9.78 -17.20
N GLU A 9 21.98 9.22 -16.11
CA GLU A 9 20.55 8.96 -15.97
C GLU A 9 19.85 10.25 -15.56
N ASN A 10 19.16 10.84 -16.54
CA ASN A 10 18.14 11.87 -16.36
C ASN A 10 17.01 11.30 -15.48
N GLY A 11 17.16 11.47 -14.17
CA GLY A 11 16.17 11.11 -13.16
C GLY A 11 14.95 12.03 -13.23
N ASN A 12 13.99 11.68 -14.09
CA ASN A 12 12.65 12.28 -14.07
C ASN A 12 11.83 11.64 -12.92
N GLY A 13 12.25 11.89 -11.68
CA GLY A 13 11.57 11.42 -10.47
C GLY A 13 10.38 12.31 -10.10
N ILE A 14 9.23 11.71 -9.82
CA ILE A 14 8.04 12.44 -9.37
C ILE A 14 7.99 12.40 -7.84
N GLY A 15 8.26 13.54 -7.21
CA GLY A 15 7.89 13.78 -5.81
C GLY A 15 6.36 13.86 -5.68
N ILE A 16 5.80 13.17 -4.69
CA ILE A 16 4.39 13.31 -4.32
C ILE A 16 4.24 14.67 -3.63
N LYS A 17 3.96 15.72 -4.40
CA LYS A 17 3.48 17.01 -3.87
C LYS A 17 1.96 16.92 -3.73
N SER A 18 1.47 16.69 -2.52
CA SER A 18 0.10 17.03 -2.16
C SER A 18 0.05 18.52 -1.81
N GLY A 19 -0.06 19.36 -2.84
CA GLY A 19 -0.27 20.80 -2.73
C GLY A 19 -1.25 21.25 -3.81
N SER A 20 -2.32 21.92 -3.40
CA SER A 20 -3.39 22.42 -4.25
C SER A 20 -2.84 23.32 -5.37
N GLY A 21 -3.02 22.91 -6.62
CA GLY A 21 -2.56 23.66 -7.80
C GLY A 21 -3.18 23.10 -9.08
N ASN A 22 -3.93 23.94 -9.77
CA ASN A 22 -4.54 23.66 -11.08
C ASN A 22 -3.46 23.23 -12.09
N GLY A 23 -3.52 21.98 -12.55
CA GLY A 23 -2.61 21.45 -13.56
C GLY A 23 -3.17 20.18 -14.18
N ASN A 24 -3.37 20.21 -15.50
CA ASN A 24 -3.95 19.13 -16.30
C ASN A 24 -3.34 17.77 -15.97
N LYS A 25 -4.15 16.90 -15.34
CA LYS A 25 -3.76 15.54 -14.94
C LYS A 25 -3.84 14.64 -16.16
N ALA A 26 -2.74 14.53 -16.91
CA ALA A 26 -2.60 13.52 -17.95
C ALA A 26 -2.87 12.12 -17.35
N ARG A 27 -3.85 11.40 -17.92
CA ARG A 27 -4.18 10.02 -17.53
C ARG A 27 -2.97 9.13 -17.83
N ARG A 28 -2.29 8.66 -16.78
CA ARG A 28 -1.18 7.70 -16.92
C ARG A 28 -1.75 6.32 -17.24
N SER A 29 -1.17 5.66 -18.24
CA SER A 29 -1.48 4.29 -18.63
C SER A 29 -1.14 3.31 -17.49
N LYS A 30 -1.98 2.30 -17.32
CA LYS A 30 -2.14 1.49 -16.10
C LYS A 30 -1.12 0.33 -15.96
N THR A 31 -0.04 0.30 -16.76
CA THR A 31 0.67 -0.97 -17.01
C THR A 31 2.14 -1.00 -16.57
N GLU A 32 2.77 0.12 -16.21
CA GLU A 32 4.15 0.09 -15.72
C GLU A 32 4.19 -0.22 -14.21
N LYS A 33 4.82 -1.34 -13.83
CA LYS A 33 5.16 -1.66 -12.43
C LYS A 33 6.04 -0.53 -11.88
N GLN A 34 5.43 0.37 -11.12
CA GLN A 34 6.17 1.48 -10.53
C GLN A 34 7.14 0.96 -9.48
N VAL A 35 8.43 1.25 -9.67
CA VAL A 35 9.45 1.01 -8.65
C VAL A 35 9.12 1.92 -7.46
N TYR A 36 8.85 1.32 -6.30
CA TYR A 36 8.58 2.08 -5.08
C TYR A 36 9.88 2.68 -4.54
N ILE A 37 10.03 4.00 -4.64
CA ILE A 37 11.19 4.75 -4.13
C ILE A 37 10.78 5.47 -2.83
N ILE A 38 11.47 5.15 -1.74
CA ILE A 38 11.23 5.77 -0.43
C ILE A 38 11.98 7.12 -0.36
N ASN A 39 11.26 8.19 -0.03
CA ASN A 39 11.89 9.46 0.34
C ASN A 39 12.37 9.41 1.80
N LYS A 40 13.67 9.21 2.01
CA LYS A 40 14.28 9.15 3.35
C LYS A 40 14.33 10.49 4.08
N GLU A 41 14.08 11.61 3.40
CA GLU A 41 14.06 12.95 4.00
C GLU A 41 12.69 13.32 4.59
N GLN A 42 11.65 12.51 4.34
CA GLN A 42 10.32 12.75 4.86
C GLN A 42 10.28 12.60 6.39
N THR A 43 10.02 13.70 7.08
CA THR A 43 9.95 13.75 8.55
C THR A 43 8.52 13.80 9.09
N LYS A 44 7.54 14.14 8.25
CA LYS A 44 6.14 14.29 8.63
C LYS A 44 5.27 13.24 7.93
N PHE A 45 4.42 12.60 8.71
CA PHE A 45 3.42 11.64 8.25
C PHE A 45 2.06 12.09 8.73
N PHE A 46 1.07 12.06 7.84
CA PHE A 46 -0.32 12.40 8.14
C PHE A 46 -1.17 11.18 7.81
N VAL A 47 -2.10 10.86 8.71
CA VAL A 47 -3.10 9.83 8.49
C VAL A 47 -4.44 10.54 8.34
N ASP A 48 -5.03 10.42 7.16
CA ASP A 48 -6.38 10.91 6.91
C ASP A 48 -7.37 9.76 7.08
N ALA A 49 -8.20 9.86 8.11
CA ALA A 49 -9.28 8.91 8.39
C ALA A 49 -10.66 9.57 8.26
N SER A 50 -10.75 10.76 7.66
CA SER A 50 -12.01 11.52 7.55
C SER A 50 -13.13 10.76 6.82
N GLY A 51 -12.79 9.88 5.88
CA GLY A 51 -13.72 9.02 5.17
C GLY A 51 -14.03 7.67 5.84
N ASP A 52 -13.37 7.35 6.95
CA ASP A 52 -13.49 6.04 7.61
C ASP A 52 -13.81 6.21 9.10
N LYS A 53 -15.12 6.28 9.37
CA LYS A 53 -15.65 6.44 10.73
C LYS A 53 -15.30 5.26 11.63
N GLN A 54 -15.26 4.03 11.10
CA GLN A 54 -14.96 2.85 11.91
C GLN A 54 -13.51 2.88 12.39
N SER A 55 -12.58 3.24 11.52
CA SER A 55 -11.18 3.44 11.90
C SER A 55 -11.01 4.59 12.89
N LEU A 56 -11.73 5.70 12.71
CA LEU A 56 -11.71 6.82 13.67
C LEU A 56 -12.17 6.40 15.07
N ASP A 57 -13.30 5.71 15.16
CA ASP A 57 -13.85 5.24 16.44
C ASP A 57 -12.85 4.30 17.14
N LEU A 58 -12.23 3.38 16.41
CA LEU A 58 -11.20 2.48 16.94
C LEU A 58 -9.96 3.23 17.45
N ILE A 59 -9.52 4.27 16.74
CA ILE A 59 -8.41 5.13 17.17
C ILE A 59 -8.76 5.87 18.47
N PHE A 60 -9.95 6.47 18.55
CA PHE A 60 -10.39 7.21 19.74
C PHE A 60 -10.55 6.30 20.95
N ASP A 61 -11.16 5.13 20.79
CA ASP A 61 -11.33 4.15 21.87
C ASP A 61 -9.98 3.63 22.40
N LEU A 62 -9.01 3.43 21.50
CA LEU A 62 -7.66 3.03 21.92
C LEU A 62 -6.96 4.16 22.67
N LEU A 63 -7.02 5.40 22.18
CA LEU A 63 -6.42 6.56 22.85
C LEU A 63 -7.02 6.81 24.22
N ALA A 64 -8.35 6.71 24.35
CA ALA A 64 -9.04 6.84 25.62
C ALA A 64 -8.52 5.81 26.64
N ARG A 65 -8.45 4.53 26.24
CA ARG A 65 -7.92 3.46 27.10
C ARG A 65 -6.45 3.66 27.47
N CYS A 66 -5.60 4.05 26.52
CA CYS A 66 -4.18 4.30 26.80
C CYS A 66 -3.98 5.44 27.80
N ASN A 67 -4.85 6.45 27.79
CA ASN A 67 -4.75 7.61 28.67
C ASN A 67 -5.51 7.48 30.00
N GLN A 68 -6.10 6.32 30.31
CA GLN A 68 -6.63 6.01 31.64
C GLN A 68 -5.49 5.74 32.64
N LYS A 69 -4.71 6.78 32.95
CA LYS A 69 -3.56 6.71 33.86
C LYS A 69 -3.49 7.95 34.74
N THR A 70 -2.87 7.81 35.91
CA THR A 70 -2.83 8.89 36.92
C THR A 70 -1.62 9.82 36.78
N LYS A 71 -0.59 9.44 36.00
CA LYS A 71 0.69 10.15 35.90
C LYS A 71 1.29 10.11 34.49
N GLY A 72 2.20 11.05 34.23
CA GLY A 72 2.95 11.18 32.99
C GLY A 72 2.21 12.00 31.93
N ARG A 73 2.90 12.33 30.83
CA ARG A 73 2.31 13.08 29.72
C ARG A 73 1.23 12.28 28.99
N GLU A 74 0.32 12.97 28.33
CA GLU A 74 -0.66 12.38 27.43
C GLU A 74 0.03 11.53 26.35
N ILE A 75 -0.56 10.35 26.09
CA ILE A 75 -0.19 9.45 25.01
C ILE A 75 -0.92 9.92 23.75
N THR A 76 -0.14 10.24 22.74
CA THR A 76 -0.64 10.69 21.44
C THR A 76 -0.70 9.53 20.47
N PHE A 77 -1.41 9.70 19.35
CA PHE A 77 -1.43 8.72 18.27
C PHE A 77 -0.02 8.41 17.74
N LYS A 78 0.86 9.42 17.68
CA LYS A 78 2.28 9.23 17.32
C LYS A 78 2.97 8.21 18.22
N ASP A 79 2.73 8.26 19.53
CA ASP A 79 3.36 7.35 20.47
C ASP A 79 2.91 5.91 20.24
N ILE A 80 1.60 5.72 19.96
CA ILE A 80 1.03 4.42 19.62
C ILE A 80 1.66 3.88 18.33
N CYS A 81 1.75 4.69 17.28
CA CYS A 81 2.39 4.29 16.02
C CYS A 81 3.84 3.87 16.24
N LEU A 82 4.63 4.67 16.94
CA LEU A 82 6.04 4.38 17.20
C LEU A 82 6.22 3.09 18.03
N LEU A 83 5.27 2.79 18.94
CA LEU A 83 5.26 1.54 19.69
C LEU A 83 4.86 0.33 18.82
N ALA A 84 3.97 0.53 17.86
CA ALA A 84 3.42 -0.53 17.00
C ALA A 84 4.34 -0.92 15.85
N LEU A 85 5.04 0.05 15.23
CA LEU A 85 5.95 -0.18 14.10
C LEU A 85 6.93 -1.34 14.28
N PRO A 86 7.68 -1.47 15.41
CA PRO A 86 8.62 -2.58 15.59
C PRO A 86 7.94 -3.94 15.82
N LYS A 87 6.63 -3.98 16.05
CA LYS A 87 5.85 -5.21 16.27
C LYS A 87 5.21 -5.74 14.99
N ILE A 88 5.26 -4.99 13.90
CA ILE A 88 4.73 -5.42 12.60
C ILE A 88 5.57 -6.61 12.12
N THR A 89 4.91 -7.73 11.85
CA THR A 89 5.56 -8.95 11.36
C THR A 89 5.44 -9.08 9.85
N ASP A 90 6.21 -9.99 9.24
CA ASP A 90 6.11 -10.28 7.81
C ASP A 90 4.68 -10.72 7.40
N LYS A 91 3.99 -11.46 8.27
CA LYS A 91 2.59 -11.85 8.06
C LYS A 91 1.64 -10.65 8.04
N ASP A 92 1.92 -9.64 8.87
CA ASP A 92 1.13 -8.40 8.86
C ASP A 92 1.40 -7.59 7.60
N ILE A 93 2.64 -7.62 7.08
CA ILE A 93 3.00 -7.00 5.80
C ILE A 93 2.26 -7.70 4.64
N GLU A 94 2.26 -9.04 4.59
CA GLU A 94 1.51 -9.81 3.60
C GLU A 94 0.02 -9.46 3.65
N ARG A 95 -0.56 -9.41 4.85
CA ARG A 95 -1.96 -9.01 5.04
C ARG A 95 -2.21 -7.58 4.58
N LEU A 96 -1.30 -6.65 4.84
CA LEU A 96 -1.44 -5.26 4.41
C LEU A 96 -1.42 -5.15 2.88
N GLN A 97 -0.53 -5.90 2.23
CA GLN A 97 -0.48 -5.99 0.78
C GLN A 97 -1.77 -6.61 0.23
N GLU A 98 -2.31 -7.66 0.85
CA GLU A 98 -3.58 -8.27 0.47
C GLU A 98 -4.74 -7.28 0.50
N VAL A 99 -4.86 -6.53 1.59
CA VAL A 99 -5.95 -5.55 1.79
C VAL A 99 -5.84 -4.40 0.80
N SER A 100 -4.63 -4.09 0.31
CA SER A 100 -4.43 -3.04 -0.69
C SER A 100 -4.89 -3.41 -2.10
N LEU A 101 -5.13 -4.69 -2.39
CA LEU A 101 -5.56 -5.15 -3.70
C LEU A 101 -7.04 -4.85 -3.94
N SER A 102 -7.35 -4.35 -5.14
CA SER A 102 -8.73 -4.28 -5.63
C SER A 102 -9.29 -5.68 -5.91
N GLU A 103 -10.61 -5.79 -5.96
CA GLU A 103 -11.29 -7.07 -6.24
C GLU A 103 -10.82 -7.70 -7.56
N MET A 104 -10.62 -6.90 -8.61
CA MET A 104 -10.09 -7.42 -9.88
C MET A 104 -8.64 -7.89 -9.79
N GLU A 105 -7.80 -7.22 -9.00
CA GLU A 105 -6.41 -7.65 -8.80
C GLU A 105 -6.34 -8.95 -7.99
N LYS A 106 -7.24 -9.14 -7.02
CA LYS A 106 -7.39 -10.41 -6.30
C LYS A 106 -7.78 -11.54 -7.25
N VAL A 107 -8.73 -11.29 -8.16
CA VAL A 107 -9.15 -12.28 -9.17
C VAL A 107 -8.00 -12.59 -10.14
N GLN A 108 -7.28 -11.57 -10.60
CA GLN A 108 -6.15 -11.73 -11.50
C GLN A 108 -5.02 -12.54 -10.84
N ARG A 109 -4.71 -12.28 -9.57
CA ARG A 109 -3.73 -13.07 -8.82
C ARG A 109 -4.19 -14.52 -8.66
N ALA A 110 -5.47 -14.75 -8.36
CA ALA A 110 -6.02 -16.11 -8.24
C ALA A 110 -5.93 -16.88 -9.56
N LEU A 111 -6.13 -16.20 -10.70
CA LEU A 111 -5.92 -16.74 -12.04
C LEU A 111 -4.46 -17.14 -12.27
N GLU A 112 -3.53 -16.22 -12.00
CA GLU A 112 -2.09 -16.46 -12.16
C GLU A 112 -1.61 -17.63 -11.31
N GLU A 113 -2.02 -17.68 -10.04
CA GLU A 113 -1.72 -18.81 -9.15
C GLU A 113 -2.33 -20.12 -9.64
N PHE A 114 -3.57 -20.09 -10.15
CA PHE A 114 -4.22 -21.29 -10.69
C PHE A 114 -3.47 -21.81 -11.91
N ASN A 115 -3.11 -20.92 -12.84
CA ASN A 115 -2.35 -21.25 -14.03
C ASN A 115 -0.98 -21.84 -13.67
N GLN A 116 -0.28 -21.23 -12.71
CA GLN A 116 1.01 -21.70 -12.25
C GLN A 116 0.93 -23.07 -11.56
N LYS A 117 -0.07 -23.28 -10.68
CA LYS A 117 -0.25 -24.54 -9.93
C LYS A 117 -0.68 -25.71 -10.82
N ASN A 118 -1.51 -25.45 -11.84
CA ASN A 118 -2.07 -26.50 -12.69
C ASN A 118 -1.36 -26.63 -14.06
N GLY A 119 -0.34 -25.80 -14.33
CA GLY A 119 0.34 -25.77 -15.62
C GLY A 119 -0.60 -25.38 -16.78
N THR A 120 -1.62 -24.57 -16.49
CA THR A 120 -2.58 -24.07 -17.47
C THR A 120 -2.23 -22.65 -17.90
N ASN A 121 -2.81 -22.20 -19.01
CA ASN A 121 -2.69 -20.81 -19.47
C ASN A 121 -4.09 -20.26 -19.79
N LEU A 122 -5.00 -20.38 -18.82
CA LEU A 122 -6.38 -19.93 -18.97
C LEU A 122 -6.43 -18.41 -19.06
N GLU A 123 -7.30 -17.90 -19.92
CA GLU A 123 -7.71 -16.51 -19.87
C GLU A 123 -8.72 -16.27 -18.73
N LEU A 124 -8.90 -15.01 -18.34
CA LEU A 124 -9.78 -14.62 -17.23
C LEU A 124 -11.20 -15.17 -17.39
N GLY A 125 -11.77 -15.10 -18.61
CA GLY A 125 -13.11 -15.63 -18.88
C GLY A 125 -13.20 -17.14 -18.65
N GLU A 126 -12.23 -17.90 -19.15
CA GLU A 126 -12.19 -19.36 -19.01
C GLU A 126 -12.01 -19.78 -17.56
N PHE A 127 -11.16 -19.08 -16.83
CA PHE A 127 -10.98 -19.29 -15.40
C PHE A 127 -12.25 -19.01 -14.60
N LEU A 128 -12.96 -17.92 -14.91
CA LEU A 128 -14.21 -17.59 -14.24
C LEU A 128 -15.31 -18.61 -14.55
N VAL A 129 -15.48 -19.02 -15.81
CA VAL A 129 -16.44 -20.07 -16.21
C VAL A 129 -16.17 -21.37 -15.46
N LYS A 130 -14.90 -21.78 -15.40
CA LYS A 130 -14.46 -22.99 -14.68
C LYS A 130 -14.65 -22.88 -13.17
N LYS A 131 -14.36 -21.71 -12.58
CA LYS A 131 -14.45 -21.50 -11.13
C LYS A 131 -15.88 -21.35 -10.64
N LEU A 132 -16.74 -20.72 -11.45
CA LEU A 132 -18.16 -20.51 -11.18
C LEU A 132 -19.03 -21.69 -11.64
N ASN A 133 -18.43 -22.70 -12.28
CA ASN A 133 -19.09 -23.91 -12.76
C ASN A 133 -20.28 -23.61 -13.68
N ILE A 134 -20.10 -22.65 -14.58
CA ILE A 134 -21.11 -22.22 -15.55
C ILE A 134 -20.99 -23.14 -16.77
N ASN A 135 -22.07 -23.86 -17.10
CA ASN A 135 -22.17 -24.76 -18.26
C ASN A 135 -23.00 -24.12 -19.38
#